data_AF-A0A1I2Q5F5-F1
#
_entry.id   AF-A0A1I2Q5F5-F1
#
_cell.length_a   1.000
_cell.length_b   1.000
_cell.length_c   1.000
_cell.angle_alpha   90.00
_cell.angle_beta   90.00
_cell.angle_gamma   90.00
#
_symmetry.space_group_name_H-M   'P 1'
#
loop_
_entity.id
_entity.type
_entity.pdbx_description
1 polymer ?
#
loop_
_entity_poly.entity_id
_entity_poly.type
_entity_poly.pdbx_seq_one_letter_code
_entity_poly.pdbx_strand_id
1 'polypeptide(L)'
;MYFKKILILVLLAPILFISSQRPDYLMEGEPIPAQQAVEYRLVVKVINDEWRVVFDGDETRSDVVLRRGDRIRWVVEGSDASFAFPDTRIFGLETRDIKDGNPLVMAVSANAPEGTYAYSVFIHEAMTYARGQSPPRIIITE
;
A
#
# COMPACT_ATOMS: atom_id res chain seq x y z
N MET A 1 -17.47 -47.71 -58.14
CA MET A 1 -16.71 -47.35 -59.37
C MET A 1 -15.61 -46.40 -58.96
N TYR A 2 -14.36 -46.88 -58.95
CA TYR A 2 -13.16 -46.13 -58.55
C TYR A 2 -12.75 -45.19 -59.68
N PHE A 3 -12.67 -43.87 -59.42
CA PHE A 3 -12.00 -42.94 -60.33
C PHE A 3 -10.67 -42.45 -59.74
N LYS A 4 -9.63 -42.72 -60.53
CA LYS A 4 -8.21 -42.40 -60.34
C LYS A 4 -7.98 -40.88 -60.38
N LYS A 5 -7.05 -40.44 -59.52
CA LYS A 5 -5.87 -39.55 -59.72
C LYS A 5 -5.84 -38.81 -61.07
N ILE A 6 -5.44 -37.53 -61.17
CA ILE A 6 -4.11 -36.97 -60.88
C ILE A 6 -4.26 -35.43 -60.84
N LEU A 7 -3.82 -34.78 -59.76
CA LEU A 7 -3.65 -33.33 -59.69
C LEU A 7 -2.23 -32.99 -60.18
N ILE A 8 -2.11 -32.30 -61.31
CA ILE A 8 -0.85 -31.75 -61.81
C ILE A 8 -0.67 -30.38 -61.16
N LEU A 9 0.30 -30.26 -60.25
CA LEU A 9 0.65 -29.01 -59.60
C LEU A 9 1.89 -28.44 -60.32
N VAL A 10 1.67 -27.39 -61.11
CA VAL A 10 2.74 -26.67 -61.82
C VAL A 10 3.36 -25.64 -60.88
N LEU A 11 4.70 -25.62 -60.87
CA LEU A 11 5.58 -24.94 -59.94
C LEU A 11 6.28 -23.79 -60.69
N LEU A 12 6.20 -22.54 -60.23
CA LEU A 12 7.00 -21.37 -60.65
C LEU A 12 6.60 -20.18 -59.76
N ALA A 13 7.43 -19.42 -59.04
CA ALA A 13 8.84 -19.38 -58.68
C ALA A 13 8.95 -18.41 -57.45
N PRO A 14 10.04 -18.40 -56.66
CA PRO A 14 10.13 -17.57 -55.46
C PRO A 14 10.56 -16.14 -55.80
N ILE A 15 9.75 -15.14 -55.44
CA ILE A 15 10.18 -13.74 -55.47
C ILE A 15 10.87 -13.43 -54.14
N LEU A 16 12.20 -13.38 -54.20
CA LEU A 16 13.04 -12.81 -53.15
C LEU A 16 12.92 -11.28 -53.20
N PHE A 17 12.13 -10.69 -52.29
CA PHE A 17 12.29 -9.28 -51.91
C PHE A 17 12.88 -9.18 -50.52
N ILE A 18 14.20 -9.01 -50.48
CA ILE A 18 14.94 -8.55 -49.32
C ILE A 18 14.65 -7.05 -49.19
N SER A 19 13.68 -6.69 -48.35
CA SER A 19 13.56 -5.34 -47.82
C SER A 19 14.21 -5.34 -46.45
N SER A 20 15.41 -4.76 -46.37
CA SER A 20 16.08 -4.44 -45.12
C SER A 20 15.31 -3.32 -44.41
N GLN A 21 14.19 -3.67 -43.76
CA GLN A 21 13.58 -2.82 -42.77
C GLN A 21 14.49 -2.85 -41.53
N ARG A 22 15.28 -1.81 -41.36
CA ARG A 22 15.86 -1.50 -40.04
C ARG A 22 14.68 -1.20 -39.13
N PRO A 23 14.46 -1.95 -38.03
CA PRO A 23 13.60 -1.46 -36.97
C PRO A 23 14.39 -0.35 -36.30
N ASP A 24 13.93 0.89 -36.45
CA ASP A 24 14.23 1.94 -35.48
C ASP A 24 13.68 1.43 -34.14
N TYR A 25 14.58 0.89 -33.31
CA TYR A 25 14.29 0.59 -31.92
C TYR A 25 14.07 1.92 -31.22
N LEU A 26 12.81 2.37 -31.22
CA LEU A 26 12.31 3.26 -30.19
C LEU A 26 12.52 2.51 -28.87
N MET A 27 13.55 2.89 -28.13
CA MET A 27 13.69 2.57 -26.72
C MET A 27 12.52 3.25 -26.01
N GLU A 28 11.38 2.59 -26.02
CA GLU A 28 10.32 2.79 -25.05
C GLU A 28 10.96 2.44 -23.71
N GLY A 29 11.37 3.49 -22.97
CA GLY A 29 11.97 3.31 -21.65
C GLY A 29 11.02 2.43 -20.84
N GLU A 30 11.53 1.32 -20.32
CA GLU A 30 10.73 0.40 -19.52
C GLU A 30 9.95 1.21 -18.48
N PRO A 31 8.62 1.05 -18.38
CA PRO A 31 7.86 1.74 -17.37
C PRO A 31 8.48 1.38 -16.02
N ILE A 32 9.01 2.39 -15.31
CA ILE A 32 9.53 2.22 -13.96
C ILE A 32 8.42 1.51 -13.18
N PRO A 33 8.67 0.31 -12.62
CA PRO A 33 7.61 -0.45 -11.98
C PRO A 33 7.01 0.41 -10.87
N ALA A 34 5.71 0.68 -10.97
CA ALA A 34 4.98 1.39 -9.93
C ALA A 34 5.27 0.69 -8.61
N GLN A 35 5.93 1.40 -7.69
CA GLN A 35 6.39 0.81 -6.46
C GLN A 35 5.17 0.31 -5.67
N GLN A 36 5.13 -0.98 -5.36
CA GLN A 36 3.96 -1.59 -4.74
C GLN A 36 3.71 -0.97 -3.37
N ALA A 37 2.46 -0.58 -3.12
CA ALA A 37 2.02 -0.07 -1.83
C ALA A 37 2.26 -1.10 -0.73
N VAL A 38 2.88 -0.68 0.36
CA VAL A 38 3.20 -1.51 1.53
C VAL A 38 2.14 -1.30 2.60
N GLU A 39 1.73 -2.37 3.29
CA GLU A 39 0.87 -2.30 4.47
C GLU A 39 1.72 -2.44 5.74
N TYR A 40 1.69 -1.42 6.60
CA TYR A 40 2.35 -1.42 7.90
C TYR A 40 1.36 -1.78 8.99
N ARG A 41 1.78 -2.61 9.95
CA ARG A 41 0.92 -3.12 11.02
C ARG A 41 1.34 -2.54 12.36
N LEU A 42 0.40 -1.88 13.00
CA LEU A 42 0.53 -1.30 14.33
C LEU A 42 -0.48 -1.97 15.27
N VAL A 43 -0.07 -2.15 16.53
CA VAL A 43 -0.90 -2.72 17.59
C VAL A 43 -0.99 -1.70 18.71
N VAL A 44 -2.20 -1.53 19.23
CA VAL A 44 -2.50 -0.72 20.42
C VAL A 44 -2.79 -1.68 21.56
N LYS A 45 -1.87 -1.74 22.54
CA LYS A 45 -1.95 -2.71 23.63
C LYS A 45 -1.27 -2.19 24.91
N VAL A 46 -1.49 -2.87 26.02
CA VAL A 46 -0.85 -2.54 27.30
C VAL A 46 0.58 -3.11 27.33
N ILE A 47 1.56 -2.26 27.66
CA ILE A 47 2.96 -2.62 27.86
C ILE A 47 3.46 -1.89 29.11
N ASN A 48 3.94 -2.63 30.11
CA ASN A 48 4.38 -2.07 31.40
C ASN A 48 3.32 -1.13 32.03
N ASP A 49 2.07 -1.59 32.11
CA ASP A 49 0.91 -0.87 32.66
C ASP A 49 0.51 0.42 31.92
N GLU A 50 1.07 0.68 30.73
CA GLU A 50 0.67 1.80 29.87
C GLU A 50 0.09 1.29 28.54
N TRP A 51 -0.99 1.91 28.07
CA TRP A 51 -1.47 1.72 26.70
C TRP A 51 -0.46 2.33 25.73
N ARG A 52 0.01 1.55 24.75
CA ARG A 52 0.99 2.00 23.76
C ARG A 52 0.61 1.62 22.35
N VAL A 53 0.99 2.46 21.40
CA VAL A 53 0.95 2.15 19.96
C VAL A 53 2.34 1.74 19.50
N VAL A 54 2.47 0.51 18.98
CA VAL A 54 3.76 -0.08 18.59
C VAL A 54 3.63 -0.87 17.28
N PHE A 55 4.75 -1.24 16.66
CA PHE A 55 4.72 -2.17 15.52
C PHE A 55 4.36 -3.58 15.96
N ASP A 56 3.63 -4.27 15.08
CA ASP A 56 3.43 -5.71 15.20
C ASP A 56 4.79 -6.42 15.12
N GLY A 57 5.16 -7.17 16.17
CA GLY A 57 6.46 -7.83 16.31
C GLY A 57 7.63 -6.96 16.80
N ASP A 58 7.45 -5.65 17.01
CA ASP A 58 8.49 -4.76 17.55
C ASP A 58 7.89 -3.65 18.44
N GLU A 59 7.94 -3.90 19.75
CA GLU A 59 7.40 -3.01 20.79
C GLU A 59 8.27 -1.77 21.07
N THR A 60 9.46 -1.68 20.47
CA THR A 60 10.39 -0.57 20.72
C THR A 60 10.14 0.65 19.83
N ARG A 61 9.37 0.46 18.74
CA ARG A 61 9.09 1.49 17.74
C ARG A 61 7.61 1.82 17.69
N SER A 62 7.30 3.11 17.57
CA SER A 62 5.93 3.63 17.39
C SER A 62 5.75 4.50 16.16
N ASP A 63 6.83 5.06 15.63
CA ASP A 63 6.78 6.01 14.52
C ASP A 63 6.82 5.24 13.20
N VAL A 64 5.82 5.50 12.36
CA VAL A 64 5.68 4.82 11.07
C VAL A 64 6.08 5.75 9.93
N VAL A 65 7.03 5.30 9.12
CA VAL A 65 7.48 6.00 7.91
C VAL A 65 6.74 5.39 6.72
N LEU A 66 6.08 6.23 5.93
CA LEU A 66 5.17 5.83 4.87
C LEU A 66 5.37 6.69 3.64
N ARG A 67 4.97 6.14 2.50
CA ARG A 67 4.86 6.88 1.25
C ARG A 67 3.39 7.04 0.87
N ARG A 68 3.15 7.90 -0.10
CA ARG A 68 1.81 8.09 -0.69
C ARG A 68 1.32 6.75 -1.26
N GLY A 69 0.08 6.39 -0.95
CA GLY A 69 -0.52 5.11 -1.35
C GLY A 69 -0.20 3.91 -0.44
N ASP A 70 0.79 4.01 0.46
CA ASP A 70 1.00 2.98 1.49
C ASP A 70 -0.21 2.93 2.45
N ARG A 71 -0.36 1.82 3.17
CA ARG A 71 -1.47 1.57 4.09
C ARG A 71 -0.97 1.35 5.49
N ILE A 72 -1.76 1.77 6.47
CA ILE A 72 -1.56 1.43 7.87
C ILE A 72 -2.76 0.62 8.35
N ARG A 73 -2.47 -0.48 9.02
CA ARG A 73 -3.42 -1.29 9.76
C ARG A 73 -3.17 -1.12 11.25
N TRP A 74 -4.14 -0.63 11.99
CA TRP A 74 -4.13 -0.66 13.45
C TRP A 74 -5.05 -1.77 13.96
N VAL A 75 -4.60 -2.49 14.98
CA VAL A 75 -5.43 -3.39 15.79
C VAL A 75 -5.36 -2.91 17.22
N VAL A 76 -6.50 -2.83 17.91
CA VAL A 76 -6.56 -2.54 19.34
C VAL A 76 -6.92 -3.84 20.05
N GLU A 77 -6.14 -4.18 21.07
CA GLU A 77 -6.33 -5.40 21.86
C GLU A 77 -7.05 -5.09 23.16
N GLY A 78 -8.24 -5.67 23.36
CA GLY A 78 -8.95 -5.62 24.63
C GLY A 78 -9.61 -4.29 24.94
N SER A 79 -9.92 -3.47 23.92
CA SER A 79 -10.77 -2.29 24.08
C SER A 79 -11.25 -1.77 22.71
N ASP A 80 -12.41 -1.11 22.71
CA ASP A 80 -12.78 -0.18 21.65
C ASP A 80 -11.87 1.06 21.70
N ALA A 81 -11.69 1.74 20.57
CA ALA A 81 -10.89 2.96 20.53
C ALA A 81 -11.38 3.98 19.51
N SER A 82 -11.11 5.25 19.80
CA SER A 82 -11.30 6.38 18.89
C SER A 82 -9.95 6.94 18.47
N PHE A 83 -9.75 7.07 17.17
CA PHE A 83 -8.60 7.70 16.54
C PHE A 83 -8.97 9.12 16.14
N ALA A 84 -8.06 10.05 16.39
CA ALA A 84 -8.15 11.40 15.85
C ALA A 84 -6.87 11.76 15.09
N PHE A 85 -7.07 12.18 13.84
CA PHE A 85 -6.07 12.61 12.87
C PHE A 85 -6.29 14.10 12.58
N PRO A 86 -5.58 15.02 13.27
CA PRO A 86 -5.78 16.46 13.12
C PRO A 86 -5.56 16.99 11.69
N ASP A 87 -4.78 16.27 10.88
CA ASP A 87 -4.52 16.63 9.48
C ASP A 87 -5.27 15.70 8.52
N THR A 88 -6.38 16.19 7.98
CA THR A 88 -7.21 15.46 7.03
C THR A 88 -6.53 15.22 5.69
N ARG A 89 -5.42 15.90 5.38
CA ARG A 89 -4.75 15.74 4.07
C ARG A 89 -4.11 14.36 3.91
N ILE A 90 -3.87 13.65 5.02
CA ILE A 90 -3.28 12.31 5.01
C ILE A 90 -4.31 11.25 4.64
N PHE A 91 -5.48 11.27 5.28
CA PHE A 91 -6.47 10.19 5.18
C PHE A 91 -7.86 10.62 4.70
N GLY A 92 -8.07 11.92 4.50
CA GLY A 92 -9.35 12.52 4.14
C GLY A 92 -10.36 12.61 5.28
N LEU A 93 -9.98 12.22 6.51
CA LEU A 93 -10.89 12.10 7.66
C LEU A 93 -10.20 12.55 8.94
N GLU A 94 -10.97 13.15 9.84
CA GLU A 94 -10.48 13.64 11.12
C GLU A 94 -10.54 12.58 12.22
N THR A 95 -11.55 11.71 12.21
CA THR A 95 -11.74 10.71 13.26
C THR A 95 -12.19 9.36 12.73
N ARG A 96 -11.91 8.31 13.51
CA ARG A 96 -12.37 6.94 13.27
C ARG A 96 -12.54 6.19 14.58
N ASP A 97 -13.65 5.49 14.72
CA ASP A 97 -13.86 4.55 15.82
C ASP A 97 -13.66 3.13 15.32
N ILE A 98 -13.04 2.29 16.16
CA ILE A 98 -12.96 0.86 15.96
C ILE A 98 -13.38 0.09 17.19
N LYS A 99 -13.92 -1.10 16.92
CA LYS A 99 -14.29 -2.08 17.94
C LYS A 99 -13.11 -3.01 18.22
N ASP A 100 -13.06 -3.53 19.44
CA ASP A 100 -12.05 -4.53 19.83
C ASP A 100 -11.97 -5.68 18.79
N GLY A 101 -10.74 -6.10 18.48
CA GLY A 101 -10.44 -7.13 17.49
C GLY A 101 -10.69 -6.74 16.02
N ASN A 102 -11.31 -5.59 15.73
CA ASN A 102 -11.54 -5.14 14.36
C ASN A 102 -10.45 -4.15 13.91
N PRO A 103 -9.73 -4.44 12.82
CA PRO A 103 -8.66 -3.58 12.36
C PRO A 103 -9.19 -2.28 11.73
N LEU A 104 -8.54 -1.16 12.04
CA LEU A 104 -8.62 0.07 11.25
C LEU A 104 -7.61 -0.02 10.12
N VAL A 105 -8.03 0.11 8.86
CA VAL A 105 -7.12 0.18 7.72
C VAL A 105 -7.33 1.49 6.97
N MET A 106 -6.26 2.27 6.83
CA MET A 106 -6.28 3.56 6.14
C MET A 106 -5.15 3.63 5.11
N ALA A 107 -5.43 4.19 3.94
CA ALA A 107 -4.44 4.44 2.91
C ALA A 107 -4.00 5.90 2.94
N VAL A 108 -2.69 6.15 2.83
CA VAL A 108 -2.15 7.50 2.70
C VAL A 108 -2.59 8.09 1.36
N SER A 109 -3.21 9.26 1.40
CA SER A 109 -3.68 10.00 0.23
C SER A 109 -2.55 10.21 -0.78
N ALA A 110 -2.86 10.09 -2.07
CA ALA A 110 -1.93 10.38 -3.16
C ALA A 110 -1.42 11.84 -3.12
N ASN A 111 -2.16 12.75 -2.49
CA ASN A 111 -1.82 14.17 -2.36
C ASN A 111 -1.34 14.53 -0.94
N ALA A 112 -1.02 13.55 -0.10
CA ALA A 112 -0.56 13.82 1.25
C ALA A 112 0.75 14.63 1.20
N PRO A 113 0.87 15.71 1.98
CA PRO A 113 2.11 16.46 2.07
C PRO A 113 3.16 15.61 2.80
N GLU A 114 4.43 15.81 2.45
CA GLU A 114 5.52 15.30 3.28
C GLU A 114 5.53 15.99 4.64
N GLY A 115 5.91 15.25 5.67
CA GLY A 115 5.96 15.79 7.02
C GLY A 115 5.74 14.76 8.10
N THR A 116 5.69 15.26 9.34
CA THR A 116 5.43 14.46 10.53
C THR A 116 4.09 14.88 11.12
N TYR A 117 3.22 13.90 11.31
CA TYR A 117 1.84 14.11 11.70
C TYR A 117 1.54 13.33 12.97
N ALA A 118 1.32 14.08 14.04
CA ALA A 118 0.82 13.54 15.28
C ALA A 118 -0.63 13.09 15.12
N TYR A 119 -0.98 11.97 15.74
CA TYR A 119 -2.36 11.54 15.91
C TYR A 119 -2.58 11.07 17.35
N SER A 120 -3.84 10.84 17.72
CA SER A 120 -4.17 10.33 19.06
C SER A 120 -5.08 9.12 18.98
N VAL A 121 -4.96 8.25 19.98
CA VAL A 121 -5.81 7.07 20.16
C VAL A 121 -6.36 7.11 21.57
N PHE A 122 -7.66 7.27 21.69
CA PHE A 122 -8.39 7.24 22.96
C PHE A 122 -8.95 5.83 23.18
N ILE A 123 -8.60 5.23 24.31
CA ILE A 123 -9.00 3.89 24.72
C ILE A 123 -10.24 3.99 25.59
N HIS A 124 -11.33 3.35 25.16
CA HIS A 124 -12.64 3.54 25.78
C HIS A 124 -12.72 2.86 27.15
N GLU A 125 -12.26 1.63 27.28
CA GLU A 125 -12.37 0.87 28.53
C GLU A 125 -11.56 1.52 29.67
N ALA A 126 -10.34 1.96 29.35
CA ALA A 126 -9.43 2.58 30.32
C ALA A 126 -9.61 4.11 30.44
N MET A 127 -10.49 4.72 29.63
CA MET A 127 -10.74 6.17 29.60
C MET A 127 -9.45 7.00 29.53
N THR A 128 -8.48 6.56 28.73
CA THR A 128 -7.14 7.14 28.65
C THR A 128 -6.63 7.19 27.22
N TYR A 129 -5.56 7.94 26.98
CA TYR A 129 -4.89 7.97 25.68
C TYR A 129 -3.75 6.97 25.63
N ALA A 130 -3.64 6.24 24.51
CA ALA A 130 -2.47 5.45 24.23
C ALA A 130 -1.26 6.36 24.02
N ARG A 131 -0.14 5.97 24.64
CA ARG A 131 1.16 6.62 24.53
C ARG A 131 1.98 6.01 23.39
N GLY A 132 3.07 6.67 23.03
CA GLY A 132 4.02 6.23 22.00
C GLY A 132 5.32 7.00 22.20
N GLN A 133 5.95 7.48 21.13
CA GLN A 133 6.84 8.66 21.18
C GLN A 133 6.08 9.98 21.52
N SER A 134 4.92 9.85 22.19
CA SER A 134 4.02 10.83 22.80
C SER A 134 3.95 12.21 22.13
N PRO A 135 3.05 12.42 21.14
CA PRO A 135 2.05 11.49 20.58
C PRO A 135 2.64 10.49 19.57
N PRO A 136 1.91 9.42 19.17
CA PRO A 136 2.32 8.59 18.05
C PRO A 136 2.33 9.43 16.75
N ARG A 137 3.29 9.11 15.86
CA ARG A 137 3.56 9.92 14.67
C ARG A 137 3.55 9.09 13.40
N ILE A 138 2.96 9.67 12.37
CA ILE A 138 3.06 9.22 10.99
C ILE A 138 4.02 10.16 10.27
N ILE A 139 5.04 9.60 9.62
CA ILE A 139 6.04 10.34 8.87
C ILE A 139 5.83 10.00 7.40
N ILE A 140 5.45 11.00 6.60
CA ILE A 140 5.24 10.84 5.16
C ILE A 140 6.48 11.33 4.44
N THR A 141 7.06 10.43 3.65
CA THR A 141 8.20 10.66 2.75
C THR A 141 7.78 10.42 1.30
N GLU A 142 8.69 10.72 0.35
CA GLU A 142 8.50 10.63 -1.11
C GLU A 142 7.48 9.59 -1.61
#